data_AF-A0A090R1B0-F1
#
_entry.id   AF-A0A090R1B0-F1
#
_cell.length_a   1.000
_cell.length_b   1.000
_cell.length_c   1.000
_cell.angle_alpha   90.00
_cell.angle_beta   90.00
_cell.angle_gamma   90.00
#
_symmetry.space_group_name_H-M   'P 1'
#
loop_
_entity.id
_entity.type
_entity.pdbx_description
1 polymer ?
#
loop_
_entity_poly.entity_id
_entity_poly.type
_entity_poly.pdbx_seq_one_letter_code
_entity_poly.pdbx_strand_id
1 'polypeptide(L)'
;MSAGIVATARVTHATPAATYARTPARGWEADYYIKRDGQDGLGCRDIAEQLVNYEIGGGLDVVLGGGRRNFLDYTQTEGYGYRDDGRNLISEWQAKDAGNVYVENREGWCNWMPVIRPA
;
A
#
# COMPACT_ATOMS: atom_id res chain seq x y z
N MET A 1 7.52 11.45 -15.85
CA MET A 1 7.78 12.25 -14.63
C MET A 1 7.69 11.27 -13.48
N SER A 2 8.65 11.29 -12.55
CA SER A 2 8.63 10.39 -11.40
C SER A 2 7.92 11.04 -10.20
N ALA A 3 7.27 10.22 -9.38
CA ALA A 3 6.52 10.63 -8.20
C ALA A 3 6.75 9.65 -7.05
N GLY A 4 6.71 10.16 -5.81
CA GLY A 4 6.87 9.32 -4.63
C GLY A 4 6.28 9.95 -3.38
N ILE A 5 6.03 9.10 -2.38
CA ILE A 5 5.46 9.47 -1.09
C ILE A 5 6.35 8.91 0.00
N VAL A 6 6.72 9.77 0.95
CA VAL A 6 7.44 9.37 2.16
C VAL A 6 6.70 9.94 3.36
N ALA A 7 6.33 9.06 4.29
CA ALA A 7 5.63 9.44 5.51
C ALA A 7 6.09 8.59 6.70
N THR A 8 6.04 9.17 7.90
CA THR A 8 6.18 8.40 9.15
C THR A 8 4.88 7.71 9.56
N ALA A 9 3.75 8.14 9.00
CA ALA A 9 2.45 7.53 9.17
C ALA A 9 2.27 6.28 8.28
N ARG A 10 1.06 5.70 8.32
CA ARG A 10 0.65 4.70 7.32
C ARG A 10 0.57 5.35 5.95
N VAL A 11 1.03 4.68 4.90
CA VAL A 11 0.95 5.21 3.52
C VAL A 11 -0.50 5.36 3.02
N THR A 12 -1.43 4.68 3.69
CA THR A 12 -2.90 4.76 3.53
C THR A 12 -3.56 5.82 4.42
N HIS A 13 -2.80 6.50 5.30
CA HIS A 13 -3.33 7.60 6.10
C HIS A 13 -3.79 8.76 5.20
N ALA A 14 -4.72 9.59 5.69
CA ALA A 14 -5.34 10.66 4.89
C ALA A 14 -4.35 11.56 4.14
N THR A 15 -3.27 11.99 4.80
CA THR A 15 -2.27 12.90 4.21
C THR A 15 -1.56 12.28 2.99
N PRO A 16 -0.91 11.10 3.08
CA PRO A 16 -0.35 10.46 1.88
C PRO A 16 -1.43 10.03 0.88
N ALA A 17 -2.56 9.49 1.35
CA ALA A 17 -3.65 9.02 0.50
C ALA A 17 -4.25 10.11 -0.39
N ALA A 18 -4.25 11.37 0.04
CA ALA A 18 -4.76 12.50 -0.75
C ALA A 18 -4.07 12.67 -2.12
N THR A 19 -2.89 12.07 -2.32
CA THR A 19 -2.13 12.15 -3.57
C THR A 19 -2.56 11.11 -4.62
N TYR A 20 -3.19 10.00 -4.22
CA TYR A 20 -3.50 8.88 -5.13
C TYR A 20 -4.93 8.31 -4.98
N ALA A 21 -5.55 8.45 -3.80
CA ALA A 21 -6.83 7.82 -3.50
C ALA A 21 -8.01 8.79 -3.63
N ARG A 22 -9.17 8.22 -3.98
CA ARG A 22 -10.49 8.86 -3.94
C ARG A 22 -11.40 7.98 -3.10
N THR A 23 -11.79 8.48 -1.93
CA THR A 23 -12.63 7.73 -0.99
C THR A 23 -13.60 8.70 -0.29
N PRO A 24 -14.86 8.28 -0.02
CA PRO A 24 -15.78 9.08 0.79
C PRO A 24 -15.38 9.12 2.26
N ALA A 25 -14.58 8.16 2.73
CA ALA A 25 -14.14 8.07 4.12
C ALA A 25 -12.65 7.77 4.21
N ARG A 26 -11.92 8.66 4.90
CA ARG A 26 -10.47 8.50 5.15
C ARG A 26 -10.08 7.24 5.95
N GLY A 27 -11.06 6.60 6.61
CA GLY A 27 -10.87 5.41 7.42
C GLY A 27 -10.87 4.11 6.62
N TRP A 28 -11.25 4.13 5.35
CA TRP A 28 -11.31 2.95 4.48
C TRP A 28 -9.92 2.56 3.97
N GLU A 29 -9.01 2.35 4.91
CA GLU A 29 -7.59 2.03 4.62
C GLU A 29 -7.39 0.60 4.10
N ALA A 30 -8.36 -0.29 4.36
CA ALA A 30 -8.45 -1.69 3.93
C ALA A 30 -9.94 -2.07 3.77
N ASP A 31 -10.24 -3.15 3.06
CA ASP A 31 -11.59 -3.66 2.78
C ASP A 31 -12.40 -3.92 4.05
N TYR A 32 -11.75 -4.42 5.11
CA TYR A 32 -12.37 -4.58 6.44
C TYR A 32 -13.07 -3.32 6.96
N TYR A 33 -12.48 -2.13 6.75
CA TYR A 33 -13.07 -0.89 7.25
C TYR A 33 -14.31 -0.47 6.45
N ILE A 34 -14.39 -0.84 5.17
CA ILE A 34 -15.59 -0.64 4.34
C ILE A 34 -16.72 -1.55 4.84
N LYS A 35 -16.40 -2.84 5.06
CA LYS A 35 -17.35 -3.83 5.60
C LYS A 35 -17.85 -3.46 6.98
N ARG A 36 -16.96 -3.01 7.88
CA ARG A 36 -17.31 -2.55 9.22
C ARG A 36 -18.29 -1.37 9.20
N ASP A 37 -18.16 -0.48 8.22
CA ASP A 37 -19.06 0.67 8.05
C ASP A 37 -20.34 0.30 7.26
N GLY A 38 -20.54 -0.99 6.93
CA GLY A 38 -21.73 -1.50 6.25
C GLY A 38 -21.85 -1.08 4.78
N GLN A 39 -20.74 -0.70 4.15
CA GLN A 39 -20.72 -0.20 2.77
C GLN A 39 -20.20 -1.23 1.77
N ASP A 40 -20.13 -2.50 2.16
CA ASP A 40 -19.74 -3.59 1.26
C ASP A 40 -20.76 -3.75 0.13
N GLY A 41 -20.29 -4.17 -1.05
CA GLY A 41 -21.12 -4.35 -2.25
C GLY A 41 -21.43 -3.07 -3.05
N LEU A 42 -21.03 -1.88 -2.58
CA LEU A 42 -21.17 -0.62 -3.33
C LEU A 42 -20.07 -0.41 -4.39
N GLY A 43 -19.16 -1.37 -4.56
CA GLY A 43 -18.05 -1.29 -5.52
C GLY A 43 -16.96 -0.29 -5.13
N CYS A 44 -16.92 0.15 -3.87
CA CYS A 44 -15.87 1.03 -3.35
C CYS A 44 -14.58 0.23 -3.14
N ARG A 45 -13.46 0.73 -3.67
CA ARG A 45 -12.12 0.19 -3.44
C ARG A 45 -11.48 0.88 -2.25
N ASP A 46 -10.88 0.11 -1.35
CA ASP A 46 -10.15 0.65 -0.20
C ASP A 46 -8.88 1.40 -0.63
N ILE A 47 -8.34 2.24 0.27
CA ILE A 47 -7.18 3.09 -0.04
C ILE A 47 -5.94 2.23 -0.38
N ALA A 48 -5.73 1.09 0.27
CA ALA A 48 -4.57 0.23 -0.03
C ALA A 48 -4.68 -0.39 -1.43
N GLU A 49 -5.86 -0.84 -1.84
CA GLU A 49 -6.10 -1.30 -3.21
C GLU A 49 -5.90 -0.17 -4.23
N GLN A 50 -6.39 1.04 -3.93
CA GLN A 50 -6.19 2.19 -4.82
C GLN A 50 -4.71 2.56 -4.98
N LEU A 51 -3.90 2.41 -3.93
CA LEU A 51 -2.45 2.63 -4.01
C LEU A 51 -1.79 1.66 -5.00
N VAL A 52 -2.03 0.35 -4.84
CA VAL A 52 -1.41 -0.68 -5.68
C VAL A 52 -1.84 -0.57 -7.13
N ASN A 53 -3.05 -0.04 -7.39
CA ASN A 53 -3.62 0.15 -8.72
C ASN A 53 -3.55 1.60 -9.23
N TYR A 54 -2.74 2.45 -8.60
CA TYR A 54 -2.57 3.83 -9.07
C TYR A 54 -1.63 3.87 -10.28
N GLU A 55 -2.19 4.18 -11.45
CA GLU A 55 -1.45 4.17 -12.74
C GLU A 55 -1.36 5.55 -13.41
N ILE A 56 -1.99 6.58 -12.83
CA ILE A 56 -1.94 7.94 -13.39
C ILE A 56 -0.49 8.43 -13.38
N GLY A 57 0.01 8.85 -14.54
CA GLY A 57 1.40 9.32 -14.69
C GLY A 57 2.45 8.21 -14.62
N GLY A 58 2.06 6.94 -14.72
CA GLY A 58 2.95 5.78 -14.56
C GLY A 58 2.96 5.21 -13.14
N GLY A 59 2.15 5.77 -12.23
CA GLY A 59 2.08 5.34 -10.84
C GLY A 59 3.07 6.08 -9.93
N LEU A 60 3.36 5.49 -8.78
CA LEU A 60 4.35 5.99 -7.82
C LEU A 60 5.61 5.13 -7.89
N ASP A 61 6.75 5.76 -8.14
CA ASP A 61 8.05 5.08 -8.18
C ASP A 61 8.53 4.70 -6.78
N VAL A 62 8.17 5.48 -5.76
CA VAL A 62 8.62 5.29 -4.38
C VAL A 62 7.48 5.49 -3.39
N VAL A 63 7.28 4.51 -2.52
CA VAL A 63 6.33 4.58 -1.40
C VAL A 63 7.02 4.10 -0.13
N LEU A 64 7.23 5.02 0.82
CA LEU A 64 7.87 4.72 2.10
C LEU A 64 7.00 5.19 3.27
N GLY A 65 6.75 4.28 4.21
CA GLY A 65 6.04 4.56 5.45
C GLY A 65 5.59 3.29 6.15
N GLY A 66 4.66 3.43 7.08
CA GLY A 66 4.06 2.30 7.79
C GLY A 66 2.80 1.77 7.11
N GLY A 67 2.02 0.96 7.85
CA GLY A 67 0.67 0.54 7.42
C GLY A 67 0.59 -0.84 6.76
N ARG A 68 1.65 -1.66 6.86
CA ARG A 68 1.71 -3.03 6.30
C ARG A 68 0.44 -3.86 6.53
N ARG A 69 -0.20 -3.74 7.69
CA ARG A 69 -1.44 -4.46 8.04
C ARG A 69 -2.57 -4.26 7.03
N ASN A 70 -2.68 -3.09 6.39
CA ASN A 70 -3.75 -2.80 5.43
C ASN A 70 -3.61 -3.56 4.09
N PHE A 71 -2.42 -4.13 3.84
CA PHE A 71 -2.09 -4.80 2.58
C PHE A 71 -2.09 -6.33 2.68
N LEU A 72 -2.33 -6.87 3.88
CA LEU A 72 -2.21 -8.30 4.16
C LEU A 72 -3.53 -8.85 4.68
N ASP A 73 -3.85 -10.05 4.21
CA ASP A 73 -4.98 -10.82 4.69
C ASP A 73 -4.74 -11.36 6.11
N TYR A 74 -5.78 -11.27 6.95
CA TYR A 74 -5.72 -11.68 8.35
C TYR A 74 -5.49 -13.20 8.51
N THR A 75 -5.98 -14.03 7.57
CA THR A 75 -5.83 -15.49 7.63
C THR A 75 -4.40 -15.93 7.29
N GLN A 76 -3.70 -15.16 6.46
CA GLN A 76 -2.32 -15.46 6.03
C GLN A 76 -1.26 -14.91 7.01
N THR A 77 -1.68 -14.17 8.03
CA THR A 77 -0.79 -13.43 8.92
C THR A 77 -1.12 -13.62 10.40
N GLU A 78 -1.76 -14.73 10.75
CA GLU A 78 -2.12 -15.07 12.14
C GLU A 78 -2.92 -13.94 12.84
N GLY A 79 -3.78 -13.25 12.09
CA GLY A 79 -4.61 -12.15 12.58
C GLY A 79 -3.94 -10.77 12.62
N TYR A 80 -2.72 -10.62 12.09
CA TYR A 80 -2.04 -9.33 12.05
C TYR A 80 -2.57 -8.39 10.97
N GLY A 81 -2.90 -8.93 9.80
CA GLY A 81 -3.47 -8.22 8.66
C GLY A 81 -4.90 -7.74 8.91
N TYR A 82 -5.30 -6.66 8.24
CA TYR A 82 -6.66 -6.14 8.29
C TYR A 82 -7.52 -6.63 7.13
N ARG A 83 -6.95 -7.08 6.02
CA ARG A 83 -7.77 -7.51 4.88
C ARG A 83 -8.48 -8.81 5.19
N ASP A 84 -9.70 -8.98 4.69
CA ASP A 84 -10.52 -10.20 4.82
C ASP A 84 -11.07 -10.68 3.46
N ASP A 85 -10.35 -10.38 2.39
CA ASP A 85 -10.65 -10.74 1.01
C ASP A 85 -9.66 -11.76 0.40
N GLY A 86 -8.78 -12.34 1.22
CA GLY A 86 -7.80 -13.34 0.81
C GLY A 86 -6.59 -12.79 0.05
N ARG A 87 -6.46 -11.46 -0.05
CA ARG A 87 -5.45 -10.82 -0.90
C ARG A 87 -4.20 -10.39 -0.13
N ASN A 88 -3.07 -10.54 -0.80
CA ASN A 88 -1.80 -9.95 -0.40
C ASN A 88 -1.41 -8.89 -1.44
N LEU A 89 -1.76 -7.64 -1.15
CA LEU A 89 -1.56 -6.52 -2.07
C LEU A 89 -0.07 -6.21 -2.32
N ILE A 90 0.81 -6.59 -1.39
CA ILE A 90 2.26 -6.43 -1.59
C ILE A 90 2.73 -7.38 -2.68
N SER A 91 2.33 -8.65 -2.59
CA SER A 91 2.66 -9.66 -3.61
C SER A 91 2.02 -9.34 -4.96
N GLU A 92 0.78 -8.84 -4.98
CA GLU A 92 0.14 -8.36 -6.20
C GLU A 92 0.93 -7.21 -6.84
N TRP A 93 1.38 -6.23 -6.04
CA TRP A 93 2.19 -5.12 -6.55
C TRP A 93 3.54 -5.59 -7.10
N GLN A 94 4.23 -6.50 -6.41
CA GLN A 94 5.49 -7.08 -6.89
C GLN A 94 5.31 -7.87 -8.19
N ALA A 95 4.16 -8.51 -8.38
CA ALA A 95 3.87 -9.26 -9.61
C ALA A 95 3.63 -8.37 -10.84
N LYS A 96 3.37 -7.07 -10.66
CA LYS A 96 3.14 -6.13 -11.78
C LYS A 96 4.42 -5.80 -12.55
N ASP A 97 5.56 -5.75 -11.88
CA ASP A 97 6.85 -5.44 -12.49
C ASP A 97 7.98 -6.15 -11.74
N ALA A 98 8.86 -6.83 -12.48
CA ALA A 98 10.03 -7.52 -11.91
C ALA A 98 11.02 -6.57 -11.20
N GLY A 99 10.97 -5.27 -11.49
CA GLY A 99 11.73 -4.22 -10.82
C GLY A 99 11.13 -3.76 -9.48
N ASN A 100 9.91 -4.16 -9.14
CA ASN A 100 9.26 -3.77 -7.89
C ASN A 100 9.91 -4.47 -6.69
N VAL A 101 10.47 -3.68 -5.77
CA VAL A 101 11.13 -4.20 -4.57
C VAL A 101 10.37 -3.78 -3.31
N TYR A 102 10.03 -4.76 -2.48
CA TYR A 102 9.45 -4.54 -1.16
C TYR A 102 10.51 -4.65 -0.07
N VAL A 103 10.50 -3.68 0.86
CA VAL A 103 11.38 -3.63 2.01
C VAL A 103 10.57 -3.22 3.24
N GLU A 104 10.80 -3.90 4.37
CA GLU A 104 10.00 -3.69 5.59
C GLU A 104 10.80 -3.39 6.85
N ASN A 105 12.13 -3.44 6.76
CA ASN A 105 13.01 -3.17 7.89
C ASN A 105 14.29 -2.47 7.42
N ARG A 106 15.03 -1.92 8.39
CA ARG A 106 16.25 -1.17 8.14
C ARG A 106 17.33 -2.00 7.44
N GLU A 107 17.46 -3.27 7.80
CA GLU A 107 18.47 -4.16 7.22
C GLU A 107 18.20 -4.41 5.74
N GLY A 108 16.97 -4.77 5.38
CA GLY A 108 16.54 -4.92 3.99
C GLY A 108 16.72 -3.63 3.19
N TRP A 109 16.47 -2.47 3.82
CA TRP A 109 16.68 -1.16 3.18
C TRP A 109 18.15 -0.90 2.90
N CYS A 110 19.02 -1.11 3.88
CA CYS A 110 20.46 -0.97 3.72
C CYS A 110 21.03 -1.96 2.69
N ASN A 111 20.48 -3.18 2.61
CA ASN A 111 20.89 -4.17 1.62
C ASN A 111 20.41 -3.82 0.20
N TRP A 112 19.21 -3.25 0.06
CA TRP A 112 18.65 -2.82 -1.22
C TRP A 112 19.24 -1.50 -1.74
N MET A 113 19.74 -0.65 -0.85
CA MET A 113 20.51 0.55 -1.20
C MET A 113 22.02 0.28 -1.13
N PRO A 114 22.63 -0.60 -1.96
CA PRO A 114 24.07 -0.70 -1.97
C PRO A 114 24.57 0.60 -2.64
N VAL A 115 24.94 1.58 -1.79
CA VAL A 115 25.78 2.75 -2.07
C VAL A 115 25.56 3.32 -3.46
N ILE A 116 24.83 4.45 -3.56
CA ILE A 116 24.80 5.37 -4.71
C ILE A 116 26.12 5.19 -5.48
N ARG A 117 26.10 4.43 -6.58
CA ARG A 117 27.33 4.14 -7.32
C ARG A 117 27.89 5.52 -7.69
N PRO A 118 29.13 5.87 -7.29
CA PRO A 118 29.75 7.04 -7.88
C PRO A 118 29.78 6.77 -9.39
N ALA A 119 29.23 7.71 -10.16
CA ALA A 119 29.41 7.74 -11.60
C ALA A 119 30.91 7.87 -11.94
#